data_AF-A0AA88I4K8-F1
#
_entry.id   AF-A0AA88I4K8-F1
#
_cell.length_a   1.000
_cell.length_b   1.000
_cell.length_c   1.000
_cell.angle_alpha   90.00
_cell.angle_beta   90.00
_cell.angle_gamma   90.00
#
_symmetry.space_group_name_H-M   'P 1'
#
loop_
_entity.id
_entity.type
_entity.pdbx_description
1 polymer ?
#
loop_
_entity_poly.entity_id
_entity_poly.type
_entity_poly.pdbx_seq_one_letter_code
_entity_poly.pdbx_strand_id
1 'polypeptide(L)'
;MGMSPRAVLRNKEVATKEVECLVQLNPDLVAHIPEALDFLVTASSINKDIPQLSHLLHWKHVSPVKALSYFSRQYPQHQKTAEYAVRCLNSYPPDAVLFYIPQLVQAIRNDKESHLQEYVKTLARRSQLAAHQLIWNMDVNKFKDKEGRRRDPVLYDILDGIVSSIIEGFSDADRECYTQEFAFVEAITSISEKITKFPKGEERKTACNKFLQKIDVPKYCYLPCSPEAIVLDIDNTSGKPLQSAAKAPFLANFKVVRRGIKKVENVAIPNGQISRSCNEYVQAVIFKVSDSLP
;
A
#
# COMPACT_ATOMS: atom_id res chain seq x y z
N MET A 1 10.55 -46.91 19.60
CA MET A 1 9.85 -46.16 20.65
C MET A 1 9.51 -44.78 20.12
N GLY A 2 8.34 -44.61 19.51
CA GLY A 2 7.88 -43.29 19.05
C GLY A 2 7.31 -42.51 20.23
N MET A 3 7.88 -41.34 20.53
CA MET A 3 7.28 -40.45 21.53
C MET A 3 5.88 -40.05 21.09
N SER A 4 4.91 -40.14 22.00
CA SER A 4 3.53 -39.68 21.75
C SER A 4 3.53 -38.21 21.32
N PRO A 5 2.74 -37.81 20.29
CA PRO A 5 2.70 -36.43 19.79
C PRO A 5 2.48 -35.38 20.90
N ARG A 6 1.72 -35.74 21.95
CA ARG A 6 1.48 -34.89 23.12
C ARG A 6 2.73 -34.65 23.98
N ALA A 7 3.62 -35.64 24.10
CA ALA A 7 4.85 -35.50 24.88
C ALA A 7 5.88 -34.62 24.13
N VAL A 8 5.93 -34.72 22.80
CA VAL A 8 6.77 -33.86 21.96
C VAL A 8 6.32 -32.40 22.02
N LEU A 9 5.02 -32.14 21.98
CA LEU A 9 4.45 -30.80 22.13
C LEU A 9 4.74 -30.20 23.51
N ARG A 10 4.61 -30.99 24.58
CA ARG A 10 4.89 -30.54 25.96
C ARG A 10 6.37 -30.20 26.18
N ASN A 11 7.28 -30.98 25.60
CA ASN A 11 8.72 -30.67 25.63
C ASN A 11 9.05 -29.41 24.84
N LYS A 12 8.34 -29.16 23.73
CA LYS A 12 8.52 -27.95 22.93
C LYS A 12 8.12 -26.70 23.70
N GLU A 13 6.99 -26.71 24.41
CA GLU A 13 6.54 -25.57 25.23
C GLU A 13 7.51 -25.24 26.39
N VAL A 14 8.06 -26.26 27.04
CA VAL A 14 9.06 -26.08 28.10
C VAL A 14 10.36 -25.52 27.53
N ALA A 15 10.82 -26.05 26.39
CA ALA A 15 12.00 -25.52 25.70
C ALA A 15 11.82 -24.06 25.26
N THR A 16 10.65 -23.69 24.71
CA THR A 16 10.33 -22.31 24.35
C THR A 16 10.44 -21.38 25.55
N LYS A 17 9.84 -21.75 26.69
CA LYS A 17 9.90 -20.94 27.93
C LYS A 17 11.33 -20.77 28.46
N GLU A 18 12.14 -21.80 28.37
CA GLU A 18 13.53 -21.72 28.81
C GLU A 18 14.34 -20.78 27.90
N VAL A 19 14.12 -20.85 26.59
CA VAL A 19 14.73 -19.93 25.62
C VAL A 19 14.26 -18.49 25.86
N GLU A 20 12.97 -18.26 26.14
CA GLU A 20 12.45 -16.95 26.53
C GLU A 20 13.18 -16.40 27.77
N CYS A 21 13.37 -17.23 28.80
CA CYS A 21 14.10 -16.86 30.00
C CYS A 21 15.55 -16.47 29.69
N LEU A 22 16.28 -17.30 28.92
CA LEU A 22 17.67 -17.05 28.55
C LEU A 22 17.84 -15.78 27.70
N VAL A 23 16.92 -15.54 26.78
CA VAL A 23 16.89 -14.32 25.95
C VAL A 23 16.61 -13.08 26.79
N GLN A 24 15.72 -13.17 27.79
CA GLN A 24 15.45 -12.06 28.72
C GLN A 24 16.61 -11.81 29.69
N LEU A 25 17.39 -12.83 30.03
CA LEU A 25 18.58 -12.67 30.89
C LEU A 25 19.74 -12.03 30.14
N ASN A 26 19.95 -12.36 28.86
CA ASN A 26 21.08 -11.87 28.07
C ASN A 26 20.65 -11.40 26.66
N PRO A 27 19.86 -10.30 26.56
CA PRO A 27 19.34 -9.82 25.28
C PRO A 27 20.45 -9.36 24.31
N ASP A 28 21.56 -8.81 24.81
CA ASP A 28 22.65 -8.28 23.99
C ASP A 28 23.37 -9.35 23.16
N LEU A 29 23.48 -10.58 23.68
CA LEU A 29 24.14 -11.68 22.99
C LEU A 29 23.37 -12.12 21.74
N VAL A 30 22.06 -11.93 21.71
CA VAL A 30 21.16 -12.40 20.66
C VAL A 30 20.56 -11.27 19.81
N ALA A 31 20.86 -10.01 20.11
CA ALA A 31 20.32 -8.84 19.41
C ALA A 31 20.62 -8.81 17.89
N HIS A 32 21.64 -9.53 17.45
CA HIS A 32 22.01 -9.68 16.04
C HIS A 32 21.14 -10.69 15.27
N ILE A 33 20.28 -11.44 15.96
CA ILE A 33 19.40 -12.47 15.39
C ILE A 33 17.95 -11.94 15.39
N PRO A 34 17.33 -11.72 14.21
CA PRO A 34 15.97 -11.20 14.17
C PRO A 34 14.94 -12.18 14.71
N GLU A 35 15.15 -13.49 14.57
CA GLU A 35 14.24 -14.53 15.05
C GLU A 35 14.21 -14.64 16.58
N ALA A 36 15.30 -14.28 17.26
CA ALA A 36 15.37 -14.28 18.72
C ALA A 36 14.42 -13.25 19.35
N LEU A 37 13.97 -12.27 18.56
CA LEU A 37 13.03 -11.24 18.98
C LEU A 37 11.68 -11.82 19.41
N ASP A 38 11.26 -12.94 18.82
CA ASP A 38 9.97 -13.58 19.12
C ASP A 38 9.90 -14.10 20.57
N PHE A 39 11.05 -14.36 21.18
CA PHE A 39 11.17 -14.82 22.56
C PHE A 39 11.32 -13.66 23.55
N LEU A 40 11.78 -12.49 23.09
CA LEU A 40 11.86 -11.27 23.90
C LEU A 40 10.51 -10.53 23.91
N VAL A 41 9.88 -10.40 22.75
CA VAL A 41 8.66 -9.62 22.53
C VAL A 41 7.46 -10.55 22.43
N THR A 42 6.89 -10.88 23.59
CA THR A 42 5.65 -11.64 23.74
C THR A 42 4.56 -10.75 24.31
N ALA A 43 3.29 -11.12 24.13
CA ALA A 43 2.18 -10.37 24.73
C ALA A 43 2.32 -10.26 26.26
N SER A 44 2.90 -11.26 26.92
CA SER A 44 3.15 -11.24 28.36
C SER A 44 4.27 -10.28 28.74
N SER A 45 5.38 -10.24 27.98
CA SER A 45 6.49 -9.33 28.29
C SER A 45 6.13 -7.87 28.05
N ILE A 46 5.32 -7.59 27.02
CA ILE A 46 4.80 -6.25 26.75
C ILE A 46 3.85 -5.79 27.87
N ASN A 47 2.90 -6.64 28.27
CA ASN A 47 1.96 -6.29 29.35
C ASN A 47 2.65 -6.05 30.70
N LYS A 48 3.80 -6.70 30.94
CA LYS A 48 4.61 -6.50 32.15
C LYS A 48 5.57 -5.32 32.06
N ASP A 49 5.64 -4.64 30.91
CA ASP A 49 6.60 -3.57 30.59
C ASP A 49 8.02 -3.89 31.11
N ILE A 50 8.56 -5.03 30.68
CA ILE A 50 9.86 -5.48 31.18
C ILE A 50 10.97 -4.49 30.74
N PRO A 51 11.96 -4.18 31.60
CA PRO A 51 13.02 -3.22 31.27
C PRO A 51 13.84 -3.65 30.04
N GLN A 52 13.93 -4.96 29.79
CA GLN A 52 14.65 -5.55 28.65
C GLN A 52 14.09 -5.14 27.28
N LEU A 53 12.86 -4.60 27.21
CA LEU A 53 12.31 -4.04 25.97
C LEU A 53 13.12 -2.83 25.48
N SER A 54 13.96 -2.20 26.31
CA SER A 54 14.89 -1.14 25.86
C SER A 54 15.90 -1.65 24.82
N HIS A 55 16.26 -2.94 24.86
CA HIS A 55 17.21 -3.54 23.90
C HIS A 55 16.63 -3.63 22.48
N LEU A 56 15.32 -3.45 22.30
CA LEU A 56 14.69 -3.29 20.98
C LEU A 56 15.34 -2.16 20.18
N LEU A 57 15.77 -1.09 20.87
CA LEU A 57 16.41 0.05 20.25
C LEU A 57 17.77 -0.28 19.60
N HIS A 58 18.35 -1.44 19.86
CA HIS A 58 19.61 -1.88 19.23
C HIS A 58 19.47 -3.19 18.46
N TRP A 59 18.28 -3.80 18.47
CA TRP A 59 18.02 -5.06 17.80
C TRP A 59 18.12 -4.94 16.27
N LYS A 60 18.61 -6.01 15.63
CA LYS A 60 18.65 -6.10 14.17
C LYS A 60 17.25 -5.94 13.57
N HIS A 61 17.17 -5.30 12.41
CA HIS A 61 15.89 -5.07 11.72
C HIS A 61 15.20 -6.38 11.33
N VAL A 62 13.88 -6.41 11.50
CA VAL A 62 13.00 -7.50 11.05
C VAL A 62 12.29 -7.15 9.74
N SER A 63 11.67 -8.16 9.12
CA SER A 63 10.87 -7.98 7.91
C SER A 63 9.70 -7.00 8.11
N PRO A 64 9.22 -6.31 7.06
CA PRO A 64 8.07 -5.41 7.14
C PRO A 64 6.82 -6.09 7.69
N VAL A 65 6.59 -7.36 7.32
CA VAL A 65 5.48 -8.17 7.81
C VAL A 65 5.53 -8.32 9.33
N LYS A 66 6.72 -8.60 9.89
CA LYS A 66 6.90 -8.73 11.33
C LYS A 66 6.76 -7.39 12.04
N ALA A 67 7.34 -6.32 11.49
CA ALA A 67 7.18 -4.97 12.03
C ALA A 67 5.70 -4.55 12.10
N LEU A 68 4.93 -4.81 11.03
CA LEU A 68 3.49 -4.55 10.97
C LEU A 68 2.68 -5.38 11.97
N SER A 69 3.15 -6.58 12.32
CA SER A 69 2.46 -7.42 13.30
C SER A 69 2.36 -6.78 14.69
N TYR A 70 3.30 -5.89 15.06
CA TYR A 70 3.24 -5.15 16.33
C TYR A 70 2.09 -4.14 16.41
N PHE A 71 1.55 -3.71 15.27
CA PHE A 71 0.34 -2.88 15.19
C PHE A 71 -0.94 -3.72 15.04
N SER A 72 -0.84 -5.05 15.09
CA SER A 72 -2.00 -5.94 15.07
C SER A 72 -2.53 -6.21 16.47
N ARG A 73 -3.73 -6.81 16.57
CA ARG A 73 -4.34 -7.21 17.86
C ARG A 73 -3.58 -8.33 18.60
N GLN A 74 -2.58 -8.95 17.96
CA GLN A 74 -1.81 -10.04 18.57
C GLN A 74 -0.89 -9.54 19.69
N TYR A 75 -0.46 -8.28 19.61
CA TYR A 75 0.43 -7.67 20.58
C TYR A 75 -0.27 -6.50 21.28
N PRO A 76 -0.12 -6.36 22.60
CA PRO A 76 -0.51 -5.13 23.28
C PRO A 76 0.28 -3.95 22.72
N GLN A 77 -0.35 -2.77 22.71
CA GLN A 77 0.29 -1.55 22.26
C GLN A 77 1.37 -1.11 23.26
N HIS A 78 2.55 -0.76 22.75
CA HIS A 78 3.67 -0.31 23.56
C HIS A 78 4.57 0.61 22.74
N GLN A 79 5.03 1.69 23.35
CA GLN A 79 5.84 2.72 22.68
C GLN A 79 7.12 2.14 22.08
N LYS A 80 7.88 1.32 22.83
CA LYS A 80 9.17 0.79 22.36
C LYS A 80 9.01 -0.17 21.18
N THR A 81 7.92 -0.96 21.16
CA THR A 81 7.65 -1.86 20.03
C THR A 81 7.20 -1.09 18.79
N ALA A 82 6.42 -0.02 18.97
CA ALA A 82 6.00 0.88 17.89
C ALA A 82 7.20 1.63 17.27
N GLU A 83 8.07 2.23 18.09
CA GLU A 83 9.30 2.89 17.65
C GLU A 83 10.24 1.93 16.90
N TYR A 84 10.43 0.72 17.43
CA TYR A 84 11.21 -0.32 16.77
C TYR A 84 10.61 -0.74 15.42
N ALA A 85 9.29 -0.91 15.36
CA ALA A 85 8.60 -1.27 14.12
C ALA A 85 8.77 -0.18 13.06
N VAL A 86 8.60 1.10 13.42
CA VAL A 86 8.82 2.24 12.52
C VAL A 86 10.28 2.32 12.08
N ARG A 87 11.25 2.07 12.96
CA ARG A 87 12.67 2.00 12.56
C ARG A 87 12.91 0.91 11.52
N CYS A 88 12.36 -0.28 11.73
CA CYS A 88 12.46 -1.38 10.77
C CYS A 88 11.89 -0.96 9.42
N LEU A 89 10.68 -0.40 9.39
CA LEU A 89 10.04 0.06 8.16
C LEU A 89 10.82 1.18 7.45
N ASN A 90 11.45 2.09 8.20
CA ASN A 90 12.30 3.16 7.65
C ASN A 90 13.61 2.66 7.01
N SER A 91 14.10 1.49 7.44
CA SER A 91 15.31 0.88 6.89
C SER A 91 15.11 0.32 5.47
N TYR A 92 13.87 0.04 5.07
CA TYR A 92 13.54 -0.44 3.74
C TYR A 92 13.39 0.71 2.73
N PRO A 93 13.73 0.49 1.45
CA PRO A 93 13.46 1.46 0.40
C PRO A 93 11.94 1.59 0.18
N PRO A 94 11.43 2.78 -0.23
CA PRO A 94 10.00 3.00 -0.45
C PRO A 94 9.33 1.94 -1.35
N ASP A 95 10.01 1.54 -2.43
CA ASP A 95 9.59 0.47 -3.36
C ASP A 95 9.18 -0.83 -2.63
N ALA A 96 10.01 -1.30 -1.69
CA ALA A 96 9.72 -2.52 -0.93
C ALA A 96 8.50 -2.36 0.01
N VAL A 97 8.18 -1.13 0.39
CA VAL A 97 7.07 -0.81 1.29
C VAL A 97 5.76 -0.59 0.52
N LEU A 98 5.81 -0.22 -0.77
CA LEU A 98 4.62 0.01 -1.60
C LEU A 98 3.65 -1.18 -1.58
N PHE A 99 4.19 -2.41 -1.64
CA PHE A 99 3.39 -3.63 -1.58
C PHE A 99 2.60 -3.79 -0.27
N TYR A 100 3.08 -3.18 0.82
CA TYR A 100 2.49 -3.25 2.15
C TYR A 100 1.59 -2.06 2.50
N ILE A 101 1.37 -1.11 1.58
CA ILE A 101 0.50 0.06 1.80
C ILE A 101 -0.90 -0.33 2.32
N PRO A 102 -1.60 -1.33 1.74
CA PRO A 102 -2.91 -1.72 2.26
C PRO A 102 -2.85 -2.15 3.73
N GLN A 103 -1.81 -2.89 4.13
CA GLN A 103 -1.62 -3.37 5.50
C GLN A 103 -1.22 -2.22 6.43
N LEU A 104 -0.42 -1.25 5.95
CA LEU A 104 -0.07 -0.04 6.69
C LEU A 104 -1.32 0.78 7.03
N VAL A 105 -2.16 1.06 6.04
CA VAL A 105 -3.39 1.84 6.25
C VAL A 105 -4.34 1.14 7.23
N GLN A 106 -4.45 -0.19 7.16
CA GLN A 106 -5.24 -0.94 8.14
C GLN A 106 -4.63 -0.94 9.55
N ALA A 107 -3.29 -0.96 9.66
CA ALA A 107 -2.59 -0.93 10.94
C ALA A 107 -2.78 0.41 11.68
N ILE A 108 -3.01 1.52 10.97
CA ILE A 108 -3.34 2.84 11.57
C ILE A 108 -4.56 2.75 12.49
N ARG A 109 -5.51 1.83 12.22
CA ARG A 109 -6.69 1.62 13.08
C ARG A 109 -6.31 1.33 14.54
N ASN A 110 -5.18 0.69 14.75
CA ASN A 110 -4.67 0.33 16.07
C ASN A 110 -3.44 1.18 16.45
N ASP A 111 -3.20 2.33 15.81
CA ASP A 111 -2.09 3.22 16.15
C ASP A 111 -2.59 4.37 17.04
N LYS A 112 -2.52 4.19 18.37
CA LYS A 112 -2.94 5.21 19.33
C LYS A 112 -1.91 6.31 19.54
N GLU A 113 -0.63 5.99 19.41
CA GLU A 113 0.48 6.91 19.69
C GLU A 113 0.95 7.66 18.43
N SER A 114 0.30 7.45 17.29
CA SER A 114 0.56 8.13 16.00
C SER A 114 1.95 7.88 15.40
N HIS A 115 2.66 6.84 15.86
CA HIS A 115 3.98 6.47 15.33
C HIS A 115 3.90 6.04 13.87
N LEU A 116 2.89 5.25 13.53
CA LEU A 116 2.67 4.77 12.16
C LEU A 116 2.14 5.90 11.27
N GLN A 117 1.31 6.78 11.84
CA GLN A 117 0.83 7.97 11.12
C GLN A 117 2.00 8.89 10.69
N GLU A 118 2.96 9.14 11.58
CA GLU A 118 4.14 9.96 11.25
C GLU A 118 5.08 9.25 10.26
N TYR A 119 5.24 7.92 10.40
CA TYR A 119 5.96 7.13 9.41
C TYR A 119 5.36 7.26 8.01
N VAL A 120 4.03 7.17 7.90
CA VAL A 120 3.32 7.28 6.63
C VAL A 120 3.50 8.66 5.99
N LYS A 121 3.43 9.74 6.79
CA LYS A 121 3.74 11.10 6.31
C LYS A 121 5.19 11.22 5.83
N THR A 122 6.13 10.63 6.56
CA THR A 122 7.55 10.61 6.18
C THR A 122 7.77 9.82 4.89
N LEU A 123 7.10 8.66 4.73
CA LEU A 123 7.16 7.85 3.53
C LEU A 123 6.63 8.61 2.30
N ALA A 124 5.50 9.31 2.46
CA ALA A 124 4.92 10.14 1.40
C ALA A 124 5.83 11.30 0.98
N ARG A 125 6.54 11.94 1.94
CA ARG A 125 7.54 12.99 1.62
C ARG A 125 8.77 12.45 0.89
N ARG A 126 9.14 11.19 1.12
CA ARG A 126 10.33 10.56 0.50
C ARG A 126 10.07 10.04 -0.90
N SER A 127 8.82 9.72 -1.22
CA SER A 127 8.43 9.06 -2.47
C SER A 127 7.04 9.56 -2.89
N GLN A 128 7.01 10.29 -4.00
CA GLN A 128 5.76 10.78 -4.59
C GLN A 128 4.84 9.61 -4.98
N LEU A 129 5.42 8.53 -5.51
CA LEU A 129 4.69 7.32 -5.86
C LEU A 129 4.04 6.67 -4.63
N ALA A 130 4.76 6.60 -3.52
CA ALA A 130 4.19 6.15 -2.25
C ALA A 130 3.08 7.08 -1.78
N ALA A 131 3.24 8.40 -1.92
CA ALA A 131 2.21 9.38 -1.57
C ALA A 131 0.92 9.14 -2.36
N HIS A 132 0.99 9.00 -3.69
CA HIS A 132 -0.19 8.76 -4.52
C HIS A 132 -0.88 7.43 -4.17
N GLN A 133 -0.10 6.36 -3.97
CA GLN A 133 -0.63 5.04 -3.58
C GLN A 133 -1.27 5.06 -2.18
N LEU A 134 -0.68 5.81 -1.24
CA LEU A 134 -1.26 6.05 0.08
C LEU A 134 -2.58 6.82 -0.03
N ILE A 135 -2.64 7.91 -0.80
CA ILE A 135 -3.86 8.70 -0.98
C ILE A 135 -4.97 7.85 -1.59
N TRP A 136 -4.71 7.12 -2.69
CA TRP A 136 -5.70 6.22 -3.28
C TRP A 136 -6.20 5.17 -2.28
N ASN A 137 -5.29 4.59 -1.49
CA ASN A 137 -5.69 3.60 -0.49
C ASN A 137 -6.52 4.21 0.63
N MET A 138 -6.14 5.40 1.12
CA MET A 138 -6.85 6.10 2.20
C MET A 138 -8.22 6.60 1.76
N ASP A 139 -8.35 7.13 0.56
CA ASP A 139 -9.63 7.60 0.02
C ASP A 139 -10.66 6.47 -0.12
N VAL A 140 -10.20 5.27 -0.45
CA VAL A 140 -11.05 4.08 -0.50
C VAL A 140 -11.41 3.59 0.91
N ASN A 141 -10.46 3.65 1.86
CA ASN A 141 -10.63 3.08 3.21
C ASN A 141 -11.26 4.03 4.24
N LYS A 142 -11.34 5.35 3.97
CA LYS A 142 -12.01 6.29 4.88
C LYS A 142 -13.53 6.07 4.95
N PHE A 143 -14.11 5.41 3.95
CA PHE A 143 -15.52 5.04 3.93
C PHE A 143 -15.70 3.54 4.18
N LYS A 144 -16.72 3.18 4.98
CA LYS A 144 -17.15 1.79 5.16
C LYS A 144 -17.93 1.26 3.97
N ASP A 145 -18.58 2.16 3.25
CA ASP A 145 -19.34 1.81 2.05
C ASP A 145 -18.52 2.04 0.80
N LYS A 146 -18.69 1.13 -0.15
CA LYS A 146 -18.10 1.23 -1.50
C LYS A 146 -18.68 2.39 -2.34
N GLU A 147 -19.66 3.12 -1.79
CA GLU A 147 -20.33 4.28 -2.40
C GLU A 147 -19.92 5.62 -1.76
N GLY A 148 -19.02 5.60 -0.77
CA GLY A 148 -18.50 6.83 -0.14
C GLY A 148 -19.48 7.56 0.78
N ARG A 149 -20.58 6.92 1.20
CA ARG A 149 -21.64 7.58 1.99
C ARG A 149 -21.46 7.43 3.50
N ARG A 150 -21.12 6.23 3.99
CA ARG A 150 -20.85 5.99 5.42
C ARG A 150 -19.37 6.13 5.73
N ARG A 151 -19.03 7.16 6.52
CA ARG A 151 -17.69 7.39 7.08
C ARG A 151 -17.32 6.26 8.05
N ASP A 152 -16.06 5.80 8.04
CA ASP A 152 -15.57 4.91 9.09
C ASP A 152 -15.42 5.70 10.40
N PRO A 153 -16.12 5.36 11.48
CA PRO A 153 -16.11 6.12 12.73
C PRO A 153 -14.75 6.12 13.44
N VAL A 154 -13.83 5.23 13.06
CA VAL A 154 -12.49 5.15 13.64
C VAL A 154 -11.45 5.76 12.68
N LEU A 155 -11.55 5.44 11.39
CA LEU A 155 -10.50 5.80 10.42
C LEU A 155 -10.74 7.12 9.70
N TYR A 156 -11.98 7.61 9.56
CA TYR A 156 -12.26 8.72 8.65
C TYR A 156 -11.44 9.96 8.97
N ASP A 157 -11.55 10.50 10.19
CA ASP A 157 -10.86 11.74 10.56
C ASP A 157 -9.33 11.58 10.56
N ILE A 158 -8.83 10.40 10.93
CA ILE A 158 -7.39 10.09 10.95
C ILE A 158 -6.83 10.07 9.53
N LEU A 159 -7.46 9.31 8.62
CA LEU A 159 -7.01 9.17 7.25
C LEU A 159 -7.16 10.49 6.48
N ASP A 160 -8.27 11.22 6.68
CA ASP A 160 -8.51 12.50 6.04
C ASP A 160 -7.48 13.56 6.49
N GLY A 161 -7.12 13.57 7.78
CA GLY A 161 -6.05 14.41 8.31
C GLY A 161 -4.66 14.05 7.76
N ILE A 162 -4.36 12.76 7.58
CA ILE A 162 -3.09 12.32 6.96
C ILE A 162 -3.04 12.73 5.50
N VAL A 163 -4.10 12.48 4.72
CA VAL A 163 -4.19 12.87 3.31
C VAL A 163 -4.01 14.38 3.15
N SER A 164 -4.71 15.17 3.96
CA SER A 164 -4.58 16.63 3.95
C SER A 164 -3.14 17.08 4.23
N SER A 165 -2.51 16.49 5.25
CA SER A 165 -1.11 16.76 5.60
C SER A 165 -0.11 16.38 4.50
N ILE A 166 -0.39 15.31 3.74
CA ILE A 166 0.43 14.91 2.58
C ILE A 166 0.29 15.93 1.46
N ILE A 167 -0.95 16.33 1.10
CA ILE A 167 -1.23 17.28 0.01
C ILE A 167 -0.70 18.70 0.32
N GLU A 168 -0.79 19.13 1.58
CA GLU A 168 -0.20 20.39 2.05
C GLU A 168 1.33 20.37 1.98
N GLY A 169 1.94 19.19 2.17
CA GLY A 169 3.39 19.01 2.11
C GLY A 169 3.97 18.89 0.70
N PHE A 170 3.14 18.84 -0.35
CA PHE A 170 3.60 18.77 -1.73
C PHE A 170 4.22 20.09 -2.21
N SER A 171 5.29 19.98 -3.01
CA SER A 171 5.77 21.10 -3.82
C SER A 171 4.76 21.41 -4.94
N ASP A 172 4.88 22.58 -5.57
CA ASP A 172 3.98 22.96 -6.66
C ASP A 172 4.04 21.97 -7.84
N ALA A 173 5.23 21.43 -8.14
CA ALA A 173 5.43 20.42 -9.17
C ALA A 173 4.78 19.08 -8.80
N ASP A 174 4.94 18.62 -7.56
CA ASP A 174 4.34 17.38 -7.07
C ASP A 174 2.81 17.48 -7.07
N ARG A 175 2.27 18.66 -6.69
CA ARG A 175 0.83 18.93 -6.67
C ARG A 175 0.23 18.95 -8.07
N GLU A 176 0.93 19.51 -9.05
CA GLU A 176 0.52 19.48 -10.46
C GLU A 176 0.46 18.04 -10.98
N CYS A 177 1.52 17.26 -10.73
CA CYS A 177 1.58 15.85 -11.11
C CYS A 177 0.46 15.02 -10.44
N TYR A 178 0.27 15.18 -9.13
CA TYR A 178 -0.84 14.58 -8.38
C TYR A 178 -2.20 14.89 -9.03
N THR A 179 -2.45 16.17 -9.33
CA THR A 179 -3.74 16.62 -9.88
C THR A 179 -3.96 16.08 -11.29
N GLN A 180 -2.94 16.09 -12.14
CA GLN A 180 -3.02 15.55 -13.49
C GLN A 180 -3.26 14.03 -13.49
N GLU A 181 -2.53 13.28 -12.65
CA GLU A 181 -2.68 11.82 -12.57
C GLU A 181 -4.04 11.40 -12.01
N PHE A 182 -4.48 12.03 -10.93
CA PHE A 182 -5.79 11.70 -10.33
C PHE A 182 -6.93 12.07 -11.27
N ALA A 183 -6.87 13.23 -11.93
CA ALA A 183 -7.86 13.62 -12.94
C ALA A 183 -7.91 12.64 -14.13
N PHE A 184 -6.74 12.16 -14.58
CA PHE A 184 -6.66 11.16 -15.65
C PHE A 184 -7.30 9.83 -15.25
N VAL A 185 -6.96 9.31 -14.07
CA VAL A 185 -7.53 8.04 -13.57
C VAL A 185 -9.05 8.17 -13.33
N GLU A 186 -9.51 9.29 -12.80
CA GLU A 186 -10.94 9.58 -12.61
C GLU A 186 -11.66 9.68 -13.96
N ALA A 187 -11.09 10.38 -14.94
CA ALA A 187 -11.64 10.51 -16.28
C ALA A 187 -11.84 9.13 -16.94
N ILE A 188 -10.83 8.25 -16.89
CA ILE A 188 -10.94 6.88 -17.41
C ILE A 188 -11.96 6.07 -16.63
N THR A 189 -11.93 6.11 -15.30
CA THR A 189 -12.82 5.31 -14.45
C THR A 189 -14.29 5.70 -14.66
N SER A 190 -14.56 7.00 -14.86
CA SER A 190 -15.90 7.54 -15.15
C SER A 190 -16.51 7.03 -16.47
N ILE A 191 -15.68 6.53 -17.40
CA ILE A 191 -16.19 5.92 -18.65
C ILE A 191 -17.07 4.71 -18.32
N SER A 192 -16.68 3.88 -17.35
CA SER A 192 -17.42 2.67 -17.00
C SER A 192 -18.87 3.00 -16.58
N GLU A 193 -19.06 4.05 -15.78
CA GLU A 193 -20.38 4.56 -15.42
C GLU A 193 -21.14 5.13 -16.63
N LYS A 194 -20.47 5.95 -17.47
CA LYS A 194 -21.10 6.56 -18.65
C LYS A 194 -21.60 5.52 -19.65
N ILE A 195 -20.87 4.42 -19.85
CA ILE A 195 -21.24 3.37 -20.81
C ILE A 195 -22.37 2.46 -20.32
N THR A 196 -22.69 2.44 -19.02
CA THR A 196 -23.84 1.67 -18.51
C THR A 196 -25.17 2.12 -19.11
N LYS A 197 -25.29 3.39 -19.50
CA LYS A 197 -26.48 3.99 -20.11
C LYS A 197 -26.80 3.45 -21.50
N PHE A 198 -25.82 2.83 -22.18
CA PHE A 198 -25.96 2.30 -23.53
C PHE A 198 -26.31 0.80 -23.50
N PRO A 199 -27.14 0.31 -24.43
CA PRO A 199 -27.52 -1.11 -24.48
C PRO A 199 -26.31 -2.00 -24.74
N LYS A 200 -26.37 -3.25 -24.25
CA LYS A 200 -25.29 -4.23 -24.44
C LYS A 200 -25.09 -4.52 -25.94
N GLY A 201 -23.84 -4.68 -26.37
CA GLY A 201 -23.48 -4.98 -27.76
C GLY A 201 -22.56 -3.93 -28.37
N GLU A 202 -22.65 -3.76 -29.70
CA GLU A 202 -21.77 -2.86 -30.47
C GLU A 202 -22.02 -1.38 -30.14
N GLU A 203 -23.23 -0.99 -29.71
CA GLU A 203 -23.51 0.40 -29.32
C GLU A 203 -22.69 0.83 -28.10
N ARG A 204 -22.63 0.00 -27.05
CA ARG A 204 -21.81 0.27 -25.86
C ARG A 204 -20.32 0.30 -26.17
N LYS A 205 -19.86 -0.58 -27.06
CA LYS A 205 -18.47 -0.63 -27.53
C LYS A 205 -18.12 0.62 -28.32
N THR A 206 -19.00 1.05 -29.22
CA THR A 206 -18.84 2.31 -29.98
C THR A 206 -18.82 3.52 -29.06
N ALA A 207 -19.70 3.56 -28.05
CA ALA A 207 -19.70 4.61 -27.04
C ALA A 207 -18.39 4.61 -26.22
N CYS A 208 -17.91 3.43 -25.80
CA CYS A 208 -16.64 3.28 -25.08
C CYS A 208 -15.47 3.85 -25.88
N ASN A 209 -15.34 3.49 -27.16
CA ASN A 209 -14.29 4.02 -28.04
C ASN A 209 -14.41 5.54 -28.23
N LYS A 210 -15.64 6.07 -28.40
CA LYS A 210 -15.87 7.52 -28.47
C LYS A 210 -15.47 8.27 -27.19
N PHE A 211 -15.62 7.65 -26.01
CA PHE A 211 -15.18 8.25 -24.75
C PHE A 211 -13.67 8.14 -24.57
N LEU A 212 -13.05 7.02 -24.96
CA LEU A 212 -11.59 6.84 -24.92
C LEU A 212 -10.88 7.86 -25.83
N GLN A 213 -11.44 8.17 -27.00
CA GLN A 213 -10.91 9.20 -27.91
C GLN A 213 -10.88 10.61 -27.31
N LYS A 214 -11.67 10.88 -26.27
CA LYS A 214 -11.71 12.19 -25.60
C LYS A 214 -10.69 12.30 -24.46
N ILE A 215 -10.04 11.20 -24.09
CA ILE A 215 -9.06 11.19 -23.01
C ILE A 215 -7.72 11.61 -23.60
N ASP A 216 -7.18 12.70 -23.07
CA ASP A 216 -5.80 13.10 -23.32
C ASP A 216 -4.90 12.44 -22.28
N VAL A 217 -3.73 11.97 -22.70
CA VAL A 217 -2.77 11.27 -21.83
C VAL A 217 -1.76 12.29 -21.33
N PRO A 218 -1.73 12.59 -20.01
CA PRO A 218 -0.73 13.50 -19.46
C PRO A 218 0.68 12.96 -19.70
N LYS A 219 1.65 13.88 -19.85
CA LYS A 219 3.05 13.48 -19.98
C LYS A 219 3.51 12.80 -18.68
N TYR A 220 4.14 11.64 -18.82
CA TYR A 220 4.76 10.88 -17.73
C TYR A 220 3.80 10.29 -16.68
N CYS A 221 2.52 10.10 -17.00
CA CYS A 221 1.59 9.44 -16.07
C CYS A 221 1.84 7.93 -15.99
N TYR A 222 1.42 7.31 -14.90
CA TYR A 222 1.38 5.85 -14.72
C TYR A 222 -0.02 5.39 -14.30
N LEU A 223 -0.26 4.09 -14.36
CA LEU A 223 -1.52 3.50 -13.89
C LEU A 223 -1.38 3.05 -12.42
N PRO A 224 -2.42 3.22 -11.57
CA PRO A 224 -2.36 2.82 -10.16
C PRO A 224 -1.93 1.35 -9.95
N CYS A 225 -2.35 0.46 -10.86
CA CYS A 225 -2.05 -0.97 -10.82
C CYS A 225 -0.63 -1.33 -11.29
N SER A 226 0.08 -0.41 -11.94
CA SER A 226 1.43 -0.64 -12.48
C SER A 226 2.28 0.62 -12.31
N PRO A 227 2.63 0.96 -11.05
CA PRO A 227 3.42 2.14 -10.72
C PRO A 227 4.84 2.12 -11.33
N GLU A 228 5.31 0.98 -11.82
CA GLU A 228 6.62 0.79 -12.46
C GLU A 228 6.67 1.14 -13.95
N ALA A 229 5.51 1.42 -14.56
CA ALA A 229 5.35 1.61 -16.00
C ALA A 229 4.71 2.97 -16.32
N ILE A 230 5.31 3.69 -17.27
CA ILE A 230 4.82 4.99 -17.74
C ILE A 230 3.90 4.76 -18.94
N VAL A 231 2.74 5.39 -18.94
CA VAL A 231 1.81 5.40 -20.07
C VAL A 231 2.30 6.37 -21.13
N LEU A 232 2.45 5.86 -22.35
CA LEU A 232 2.78 6.67 -23.52
C LEU A 232 1.52 7.08 -24.29
N ASP A 233 0.57 6.14 -24.44
CA ASP A 233 -0.62 6.34 -25.25
C ASP A 233 -1.73 5.33 -24.87
N ILE A 234 -2.96 5.63 -25.28
CA ILE A 234 -4.13 4.75 -25.12
C ILE A 234 -4.62 4.35 -26.52
N ASP A 235 -4.80 3.05 -26.73
CA ASP A 235 -5.49 2.59 -27.94
C ASP A 235 -6.99 2.88 -27.83
N ASN A 236 -7.38 3.99 -28.44
CA ASN A 236 -8.73 4.52 -28.41
C ASN A 236 -9.77 3.65 -29.15
N THR A 237 -9.34 2.60 -29.87
CA THR A 237 -10.23 1.63 -30.53
C THR A 237 -10.35 0.30 -29.78
N SER A 238 -9.50 0.07 -28.78
CA SER A 238 -9.41 -1.19 -28.04
C SER A 238 -10.48 -1.39 -26.97
N GLY A 239 -11.36 -0.43 -26.75
CA GLY A 239 -12.38 -0.46 -25.70
C GLY A 239 -13.31 -1.67 -25.83
N LYS A 240 -13.23 -2.60 -24.88
CA LYS A 240 -14.06 -3.81 -24.83
C LYS A 240 -14.88 -3.86 -23.54
N PRO A 241 -16.16 -3.45 -23.58
CA PRO A 241 -17.08 -3.62 -22.45
C PRO A 241 -17.33 -5.09 -22.15
N LEU A 242 -17.20 -5.49 -20.88
CA LEU A 242 -17.46 -6.84 -20.40
C LEU A 242 -18.94 -7.00 -20.06
N GLN A 243 -19.53 -8.14 -20.46
CA GLN A 243 -20.98 -8.33 -20.47
C GLN A 243 -21.61 -8.74 -19.12
N SER A 244 -20.78 -9.16 -18.17
CA SER A 244 -21.18 -9.88 -16.95
C SER A 244 -21.49 -9.00 -15.73
N ALA A 245 -21.41 -7.68 -15.82
CA ALA A 245 -21.59 -6.81 -14.65
C ALA A 245 -22.55 -5.63 -14.91
N ALA A 246 -23.31 -5.28 -13.88
CA ALA A 246 -24.28 -4.19 -13.89
C ALA A 246 -23.61 -2.83 -14.17
N LYS A 247 -22.39 -2.63 -13.65
CA LYS A 247 -21.58 -1.42 -13.84
C LYS A 247 -20.69 -1.44 -15.10
N ALA A 248 -20.87 -2.42 -15.97
CA ALA A 248 -20.24 -2.50 -17.29
C ALA A 248 -18.73 -2.17 -17.30
N PRO A 249 -17.87 -2.97 -16.61
CA PRO A 249 -16.43 -2.78 -16.67
C PRO A 249 -15.94 -2.94 -18.10
N PHE A 250 -14.85 -2.27 -18.46
CA PHE A 250 -14.30 -2.31 -19.81
C PHE A 250 -12.79 -2.54 -19.77
N LEU A 251 -12.30 -3.22 -20.81
CA LEU A 251 -10.88 -3.40 -21.06
C LEU A 251 -10.41 -2.34 -22.05
N ALA A 252 -9.26 -1.72 -21.77
CA ALA A 252 -8.56 -0.83 -22.67
C ALA A 252 -7.07 -1.18 -22.72
N ASN A 253 -6.45 -1.00 -23.89
CA ASN A 253 -5.03 -1.24 -24.10
C ASN A 253 -4.26 0.07 -23.98
N PHE A 254 -3.15 0.02 -23.23
CA PHE A 254 -2.24 1.14 -23.02
C PHE A 254 -0.89 0.78 -23.60
N LYS A 255 -0.30 1.71 -24.34
CA LYS A 255 1.11 1.62 -24.73
C LYS A 255 1.93 2.13 -23.56
N VAL A 256 2.77 1.27 -22.99
CA VAL A 256 3.52 1.58 -21.77
C VAL A 256 5.00 1.27 -21.94
N VAL A 257 5.84 1.95 -21.14
CA VAL A 257 7.28 1.68 -21.03
C VAL A 257 7.62 1.34 -19.60
N ARG A 258 8.22 0.17 -19.38
CA ARG A 258 8.72 -0.23 -18.06
C ARG A 258 10.00 0.54 -17.74
N ARG A 259 9.98 1.36 -16.68
CA ARG A 259 11.19 2.05 -16.19
C ARG A 259 11.61 1.63 -14.78
N GLY A 260 10.73 0.97 -14.02
CA GLY A 260 10.99 0.61 -12.63
C GLY A 260 10.78 1.81 -11.69
N ILE A 261 10.34 1.55 -10.47
CA ILE A 261 9.80 2.53 -9.52
C ILE A 261 10.75 3.73 -9.31
N LYS A 262 12.03 3.47 -9.03
CA LYS A 262 13.03 4.55 -8.82
C LYS A 262 13.20 5.48 -10.03
N LYS A 263 13.00 4.99 -11.26
CA LYS A 263 13.14 5.83 -12.46
C LYS A 263 11.84 6.55 -12.80
N VAL A 264 10.67 6.02 -12.42
CA VAL A 264 9.39 6.72 -12.56
C VAL A 264 9.39 7.96 -11.66
N GLU A 265 9.83 7.82 -10.41
CA GLU A 265 9.96 8.95 -9.47
C GLU A 265 10.91 10.05 -9.97
N ASN A 266 12.02 9.68 -10.61
CA ASN A 266 12.99 10.64 -11.15
C ASN A 266 12.55 11.28 -12.49
N VAL A 267 11.60 10.68 -13.20
CA VAL A 267 11.09 11.17 -14.48
C VAL A 267 9.90 12.13 -14.31
N ALA A 268 9.19 12.05 -13.17
CA ALA A 268 8.23 13.07 -12.75
C ALA A 268 8.89 14.45 -12.52
N ILE A 269 10.23 14.52 -12.47
CA ILE A 269 11.01 15.76 -12.46
C ILE A 269 11.25 16.22 -13.92
N PRO A 270 10.94 17.48 -14.30
CA PRO A 270 10.78 17.91 -15.71
C PRO A 270 11.98 17.77 -16.68
N ASN A 271 13.16 17.32 -16.24
CA ASN A 271 14.42 17.49 -16.97
C ASN A 271 15.01 16.20 -17.58
N GLY A 272 14.30 15.07 -17.55
CA GLY A 272 14.80 13.81 -18.11
C GLY A 272 14.38 13.57 -19.56
N GLN A 273 15.24 13.83 -20.55
CA GLN A 273 15.04 13.33 -21.92
C GLN A 273 14.87 11.80 -21.88
N ILE A 274 13.70 11.31 -22.33
CA ILE A 274 13.45 9.87 -22.48
C ILE A 274 14.38 9.34 -23.59
N SER A 275 15.51 8.75 -23.21
CA SER A 275 16.24 7.87 -24.10
C SER A 275 15.33 6.69 -24.47
N ARG A 276 15.05 6.54 -25.78
CA ARG A 276 14.20 5.50 -26.38
C ARG A 276 14.84 4.10 -26.34
N SER A 277 15.50 3.72 -25.25
CA SER A 277 16.07 2.38 -25.12
C SER A 277 15.01 1.40 -24.58
N CYS A 278 14.40 0.67 -25.53
CA CYS A 278 13.75 -0.65 -25.45
C CYS A 278 13.16 -1.10 -24.10
N ASN A 279 11.81 -1.03 -24.01
CA ASN A 279 10.90 -2.03 -23.40
C ASN A 279 9.45 -1.50 -23.51
N GLU A 280 9.05 -1.10 -24.72
CA GLU A 280 7.65 -0.75 -25.00
C GLU A 280 6.82 -2.03 -25.07
N TYR A 281 5.70 -2.07 -24.35
CA TYR A 281 4.75 -3.17 -24.44
C TYR A 281 3.32 -2.65 -24.34
N VAL A 282 2.37 -3.46 -24.80
CA VAL A 282 0.95 -3.17 -24.67
C VAL A 282 0.45 -3.81 -23.39
N GLN A 283 -0.16 -3.00 -22.52
CA GLN A 283 -0.77 -3.46 -21.29
C GLN A 283 -2.28 -3.31 -21.37
N ALA A 284 -2.99 -4.43 -21.26
CA ALA A 284 -4.45 -4.43 -21.17
C ALA A 284 -4.87 -4.24 -19.71
N VAL A 285 -5.70 -3.23 -19.45
CA VAL A 285 -6.19 -2.92 -18.10
C VAL A 285 -7.71 -2.87 -18.11
N ILE A 286 -8.31 -3.46 -17.07
CA ILE A 286 -9.74 -3.45 -16.87
C ILE A 286 -10.09 -2.36 -15.87
N PHE A 287 -10.97 -1.45 -16.27
CA PHE A 287 -11.54 -0.44 -15.38
C PHE A 287 -12.92 -0.89 -14.93
N LYS A 288 -13.09 -0.88 -13.61
CA LYS A 288 -14.32 -1.32 -12.95
C LYS A 288 -14.62 -0.38 -11.81
N VAL A 289 -15.78 0.26 -11.86
CA VAL A 289 -16.36 0.89 -10.66
C VAL A 289 -16.88 -0.22 -9.76
N SER A 290 -16.49 -0.17 -8.49
CA SER A 290 -16.73 -1.17 -7.44
C SER A 290 -18.12 -1.81 -7.54
N ASP A 291 -18.18 -3.13 -7.79
CA ASP A 291 -19.44 -3.88 -7.85
C ASP A 291 -20.07 -3.98 -6.46
N SER A 292 -21.36 -3.66 -6.41
CA SER A 292 -22.29 -4.22 -5.42
C SER A 292 -22.42 -5.72 -5.73
N LEU A 293 -22.04 -6.57 -4.79
CA LEU A 293 -22.54 -7.95 -4.74
C LEU A 293 -23.12 -8.15 -3.33
N PRO A 294 -24.26 -8.87 -3.25
CA PRO A 294 -25.12 -8.94 -2.07
C PRO A 294 -24.44 -9.48 -0.82
#